data_AF-A0A803TUC5-F1
#
_entry.id   AF-A0A803TUC5-F1
#
_cell.length_a   1.000
_cell.length_b   1.000
_cell.length_c   1.000
_cell.angle_alpha   90.00
_cell.angle_beta   90.00
_cell.angle_gamma   90.00
#
_symmetry.space_group_name_H-M   'P 1'
#
loop_
_entity.id
_entity.type
_entity.pdbx_description
1 polymer ?
#
loop_
_entity_poly.entity_id
_entity_poly.type
_entity_poly.pdbx_seq_one_letter_code
_entity_poly.pdbx_strand_id
1 'polypeptide(L)'
;MSSGRGKRAREALRFDRRAFPFEDGRRASPWSERQAAGRMGSPNNATPGLRLLRPPTVIGQFHTLFFGSVRMFFLGVLGFAVYGNEALHFSCEPDKREVNLFCYNQFRPITPQVFWALQLVTVLVPGAIFHLYAACKSIAQEDILQRPAYTVFYILSVLLRIILEVVAFWLQSQLFGFQVNPLYRCDAGALDKKFNITRCMVPEHFEKTIFLIAMYTFTVITIMLCIAEVFEILYRRLGFLNTQ
;
A
#
# COMPACT_ATOMS: atom_id res chain seq x y z
N MET A 1 60.05 -73.20 -13.37
CA MET A 1 59.35 -74.27 -12.63
C MET A 1 58.27 -73.63 -11.78
N SER A 2 57.00 -74.04 -11.97
CA SER A 2 55.83 -73.77 -11.12
C SER A 2 55.46 -72.31 -10.85
N SER A 3 54.21 -71.88 -10.68
CA SER A 3 52.87 -72.47 -10.64
C SER A 3 52.01 -71.22 -10.37
N GLY A 4 50.96 -70.88 -11.12
CA GLY A 4 49.74 -71.65 -11.28
C GLY A 4 48.64 -71.09 -10.37
N ARG A 5 47.52 -70.64 -11.00
CA ARG A 5 46.16 -70.39 -10.44
C ARG A 5 46.04 -69.24 -9.43
N GLY A 6 45.20 -68.22 -9.63
CA GLY A 6 43.88 -68.19 -10.26
C GLY A 6 42.80 -68.21 -9.17
N LYS A 7 42.11 -67.07 -8.96
CA LYS A 7 40.64 -67.01 -8.83
C LYS A 7 40.15 -65.56 -8.80
N ARG A 8 39.23 -65.35 -9.73
CA ARG A 8 38.47 -64.19 -10.15
C ARG A 8 37.39 -63.85 -9.10
N ALA A 9 37.28 -62.60 -8.68
CA ALA A 9 36.05 -62.03 -8.11
C ALA A 9 35.91 -60.56 -8.54
N ARG A 10 35.29 -60.42 -9.72
CA ARG A 10 34.48 -59.33 -10.28
C ARG A 10 34.80 -57.86 -9.92
N GLU A 11 35.20 -57.15 -10.98
CA GLU A 11 34.93 -55.74 -11.29
C GLU A 11 33.47 -55.34 -10.96
N ALA A 12 33.17 -54.12 -10.53
CA ALA A 12 33.12 -52.88 -11.33
C ALA A 12 32.72 -51.73 -10.36
N LEU A 13 33.04 -50.44 -10.48
CA LEU A 13 33.56 -49.58 -11.54
C LEU A 13 33.92 -48.22 -10.88
N ARG A 14 35.15 -47.75 -11.11
CA ARG A 14 35.68 -46.36 -11.08
C ARG A 14 34.80 -45.22 -10.50
N PHE A 15 35.32 -44.54 -9.46
CA PHE A 15 35.73 -43.13 -9.55
C PHE A 15 36.66 -42.77 -8.37
N ASP A 16 37.97 -42.91 -8.57
CA ASP A 16 38.95 -42.18 -7.75
C ASP A 16 40.15 -41.79 -8.61
N ARG A 17 40.21 -40.50 -8.91
CA ARG A 17 41.45 -39.81 -9.27
C ARG A 17 41.67 -38.74 -8.23
N ARG A 18 42.44 -39.09 -7.21
CA ARG A 18 43.70 -38.43 -6.84
C ARG A 18 43.88 -37.03 -7.41
N ALA A 19 44.15 -36.14 -6.46
CA ALA A 19 45.23 -35.17 -6.50
C ALA A 19 45.08 -34.01 -7.48
N PHE A 20 44.87 -32.83 -6.91
CA PHE A 20 45.34 -31.59 -7.51
C PHE A 20 46.26 -30.90 -6.50
N PRO A 21 47.58 -30.87 -6.75
CA PRO A 21 48.47 -29.84 -6.24
C PRO A 21 48.65 -28.72 -7.28
N PHE A 22 48.77 -27.51 -6.75
CA PHE A 22 49.60 -26.38 -7.23
C PHE A 22 49.23 -25.63 -8.52
N GLU A 23 49.44 -24.31 -8.44
CA GLU A 23 49.02 -23.18 -9.28
C GLU A 23 49.47 -23.16 -10.76
N ASP A 24 48.64 -22.54 -11.63
CA ASP A 24 48.95 -21.27 -12.34
C ASP A 24 47.72 -20.73 -13.12
N GLY A 25 47.52 -19.41 -13.09
CA GLY A 25 47.20 -18.64 -14.30
C GLY A 25 45.75 -18.42 -14.75
N ARG A 26 45.18 -17.28 -14.33
CA ARG A 26 44.21 -16.40 -15.06
C ARG A 26 42.85 -16.99 -15.51
N ARG A 27 41.74 -16.48 -14.92
CA ARG A 27 40.76 -15.53 -15.55
C ARG A 27 39.43 -15.41 -14.75
N ALA A 28 39.32 -14.32 -13.98
CA ALA A 28 38.17 -13.46 -13.62
C ALA A 28 36.77 -14.03 -13.28
N SER A 29 36.25 -13.63 -12.11
CA SER A 29 34.88 -13.11 -11.98
C SER A 29 34.91 -11.63 -11.51
N PRO A 30 34.44 -10.66 -12.31
CA PRO A 30 34.71 -9.22 -12.12
C PRO A 30 33.67 -8.46 -11.25
N TRP A 31 33.17 -9.07 -10.17
CA TRP A 31 32.07 -8.49 -9.38
C TRP A 31 32.38 -8.19 -7.90
N SER A 32 33.57 -8.54 -7.40
CA SER A 32 33.88 -8.47 -5.95
C SER A 32 34.64 -7.21 -5.50
N GLU A 33 35.36 -6.50 -6.38
CA GLU A 33 36.30 -5.44 -5.95
C GLU A 33 35.87 -4.00 -6.26
N ARG A 34 34.71 -3.78 -6.88
CA ARG A 34 34.25 -2.43 -7.24
C ARG A 34 33.59 -1.63 -6.11
N GLN A 35 33.40 -2.21 -4.91
CA GLN A 35 32.76 -1.53 -3.78
C GLN A 35 33.73 -0.96 -2.72
N ALA A 36 35.04 -1.24 -2.81
CA ALA A 36 36.01 -0.77 -1.80
C ALA A 36 36.83 0.46 -2.22
N ALA A 37 36.71 0.96 -3.46
CA ALA A 37 37.53 2.06 -4.00
C ALA A 37 36.76 3.39 -4.13
N GLY A 38 35.87 3.69 -3.19
CA GLY A 38 35.20 4.98 -3.06
C GLY A 38 36.05 6.03 -2.34
N ARG A 39 37.00 6.64 -3.05
CA ARG A 39 37.55 7.99 -2.83
C ARG A 39 37.74 8.47 -1.37
N MET A 40 38.95 8.28 -0.84
CA MET A 40 39.50 9.14 0.22
C MET A 40 39.91 10.49 -0.41
N GLY A 41 38.97 11.43 -0.49
CA GLY A 41 39.21 12.81 -0.90
C GLY A 41 39.44 13.72 0.31
N SER A 42 40.46 14.57 0.23
CA SER A 42 40.92 15.55 1.22
C SER A 42 39.80 16.42 1.85
N PRO A 43 39.90 16.85 3.14
CA PRO A 43 38.79 17.48 3.87
C PRO A 43 38.48 18.96 3.56
N ASN A 44 39.19 19.62 2.63
CA ASN A 44 39.21 21.10 2.59
C ASN A 44 38.51 21.76 1.38
N ASN A 45 37.61 21.07 0.69
CA ASN A 45 36.76 21.75 -0.31
C ASN A 45 35.38 21.10 -0.41
N ALA A 46 34.60 21.20 0.65
CA ALA A 46 33.20 20.80 0.64
C ALA A 46 32.39 21.86 -0.14
N THR A 47 32.09 21.54 -1.41
CA THR A 47 31.05 22.22 -2.17
C THR A 47 29.72 22.18 -1.39
N PRO A 48 28.93 23.29 -1.35
CA PRO A 48 27.73 23.35 -0.50
C PRO A 48 26.61 22.37 -0.88
N GLY A 49 26.70 21.68 -2.02
CA GLY A 49 25.65 20.80 -2.54
C GLY A 49 25.58 19.40 -1.92
N LEU A 50 26.61 18.96 -1.19
CA LEU A 50 26.73 17.56 -0.73
C LEU A 50 26.18 17.29 0.68
N ARG A 51 25.24 18.12 1.17
CA ARG A 51 24.45 17.84 2.39
C ARG A 51 22.97 17.55 2.11
N LEU A 52 22.57 17.41 0.84
CA LEU A 52 21.18 17.16 0.46
C LEU A 52 20.93 15.72 -0.05
N LEU A 53 21.81 14.76 0.28
CA LEU A 53 21.58 13.36 -0.07
C LEU A 53 20.79 12.63 1.02
N ARG A 54 19.71 13.23 1.52
CA ARG A 54 18.65 12.42 2.14
C ARG A 54 17.92 11.75 0.97
N PRO A 55 17.84 10.40 0.92
CA PRO A 55 17.09 9.74 -0.14
C PRO A 55 15.67 10.30 -0.14
N PRO A 56 15.14 10.81 -1.28
CA PRO A 56 13.85 11.50 -1.35
C PRO A 56 12.67 10.64 -0.86
N THR A 57 12.85 9.33 -0.79
CA THR A 57 11.84 8.36 -0.36
C THR A 57 11.66 8.25 1.15
N VAL A 58 12.61 8.68 1.99
CA VAL A 58 12.53 8.37 3.44
C VAL A 58 11.36 9.09 4.10
N ILE A 59 11.08 10.34 3.73
CA ILE A 59 9.98 11.12 4.32
C ILE A 59 8.62 10.61 3.80
N GLY A 60 8.46 10.44 2.48
CA GLY A 60 7.19 10.01 1.86
C GLY A 60 6.81 8.57 2.19
N GLN A 61 7.79 7.66 2.22
CA GLN A 61 7.55 6.26 2.62
C GLN A 61 7.19 6.16 4.10
N PHE A 62 7.86 6.91 4.98
CA PHE A 62 7.56 6.87 6.40
C PHE A 62 6.14 7.38 6.71
N HIS A 63 5.74 8.51 6.14
CA HIS A 63 4.38 9.04 6.35
C HIS A 63 3.30 8.12 5.77
N THR A 64 3.50 7.57 4.57
CA THR A 64 2.54 6.63 3.96
C THR A 64 2.38 5.38 4.82
N LEU A 65 3.48 4.82 5.34
CA LEU A 65 3.46 3.65 6.22
C LEU A 65 2.77 3.95 7.55
N PHE A 66 3.09 5.09 8.18
CA PHE A 66 2.51 5.49 9.45
C PHE A 66 0.99 5.71 9.34
N PHE A 67 0.54 6.56 8.43
CA PHE A 67 -0.89 6.83 8.25
C PHE A 67 -1.65 5.61 7.70
N GLY A 68 -1.01 4.79 6.87
CA GLY A 68 -1.55 3.50 6.43
C GLY A 68 -1.75 2.52 7.60
N SER A 69 -0.80 2.43 8.52
CA SER A 69 -0.91 1.58 9.72
C SER A 69 -2.03 2.03 10.65
N VAL A 70 -2.11 3.34 10.93
CA VAL A 70 -3.21 3.91 11.74
C VAL A 70 -4.56 3.62 11.08
N ARG A 71 -4.66 3.80 9.76
CA ARG A 71 -5.88 3.50 9.02
C ARG A 71 -6.27 2.02 9.10
N MET A 72 -5.31 1.10 9.02
CA MET A 72 -5.57 -0.33 9.21
C MET A 72 -6.04 -0.67 10.62
N PHE A 73 -5.48 -0.01 11.65
CA PHE A 73 -5.94 -0.16 13.02
C PHE A 73 -7.40 0.29 13.19
N PHE A 74 -7.74 1.47 12.67
CA PHE A 74 -9.11 1.98 12.71
C PHE A 74 -10.07 1.04 11.98
N LEU A 75 -9.72 0.55 10.78
CA LEU A 75 -10.58 -0.35 10.01
C LEU A 75 -10.74 -1.73 10.64
N GLY A 76 -9.65 -2.30 11.15
CA GLY A 76 -9.65 -3.63 11.73
C GLY A 76 -10.31 -3.67 13.10
N VAL A 77 -9.77 -2.93 14.06
CA VAL A 77 -10.20 -3.03 15.47
C VAL A 77 -11.48 -2.24 15.71
N LEU A 78 -11.43 -0.94 15.43
CA LEU A 78 -12.53 -0.03 15.74
C LEU A 78 -13.70 -0.20 14.77
N GLY A 79 -13.42 -0.46 13.48
CA GLY A 79 -14.44 -0.68 12.46
C GLY A 79 -15.26 -1.95 12.73
N PHE A 80 -14.63 -3.01 13.23
CA PHE A 80 -15.36 -4.22 13.65
C PHE A 80 -16.18 -3.96 14.92
N ALA A 81 -15.64 -3.23 15.89
CA ALA A 81 -16.37 -2.90 17.11
C ALA A 81 -17.62 -2.05 16.83
N VAL A 82 -17.51 -1.04 15.96
CA VAL A 82 -18.57 -0.04 15.74
C VAL A 82 -19.65 -0.49 14.76
N TYR A 83 -19.30 -1.22 13.68
CA TYR A 83 -20.31 -1.71 12.73
C TYR A 83 -20.35 -3.23 12.51
N GLY A 84 -19.69 -4.04 13.33
CA GLY A 84 -19.76 -5.51 13.20
C GLY A 84 -21.16 -6.07 13.45
N ASN A 85 -21.92 -5.47 14.36
CA ASN A 85 -23.23 -5.96 14.80
C ASN A 85 -24.40 -5.02 14.43
N GLU A 86 -24.17 -4.02 13.58
CA GLU A 86 -25.17 -2.98 13.25
C GLU A 86 -26.48 -3.58 12.74
N ALA A 87 -26.41 -4.56 11.83
CA ALA A 87 -27.60 -5.17 11.22
C ALA A 87 -28.51 -5.89 12.23
N LEU A 88 -27.96 -6.37 13.35
CA LEU A 88 -28.73 -7.08 14.37
C LEU A 88 -29.55 -6.12 15.25
N HIS A 89 -29.01 -4.93 15.52
CA HIS A 89 -29.63 -3.93 16.39
C HIS A 89 -30.50 -2.91 15.63
N PHE A 90 -30.61 -3.05 14.30
CA PHE A 90 -31.47 -2.22 13.48
C PHE A 90 -32.92 -2.72 13.54
N SER A 91 -33.83 -1.86 14.00
CA SER A 91 -35.24 -2.20 14.17
C SER A 91 -36.16 -1.11 13.62
N CYS A 92 -37.20 -1.52 12.90
CA CYS A 92 -38.24 -0.68 12.32
C CYS A 92 -39.61 -0.97 12.95
N GLU A 93 -40.55 -0.04 12.83
CA GLU A 93 -41.94 -0.23 13.31
C GLU A 93 -42.91 -0.48 12.14
N PRO A 94 -43.52 -1.67 11.97
CA PRO A 94 -43.54 -2.80 12.90
C PRO A 94 -42.27 -3.66 12.84
N ASP A 95 -41.89 -4.20 14.00
CA ASP A 95 -40.66 -4.98 14.17
C ASP A 95 -40.76 -6.38 13.55
N LYS A 96 -40.70 -6.40 12.22
CA LYS A 96 -40.68 -7.62 11.40
C LYS A 96 -39.31 -7.79 10.79
N ARG A 97 -38.75 -8.99 10.89
CA ARG A 97 -37.42 -9.33 10.37
C ARG A 97 -37.26 -9.03 8.87
N GLU A 98 -38.28 -9.31 8.07
CA GLU A 98 -38.29 -9.06 6.63
C GLU A 98 -38.20 -7.57 6.29
N VAL A 99 -38.91 -6.71 7.03
CA VAL A 99 -38.92 -5.26 6.85
C VAL A 99 -37.59 -4.67 7.31
N ASN A 100 -37.10 -5.08 8.48
CA ASN A 100 -35.82 -4.59 9.02
C ASN A 100 -34.66 -4.90 8.07
N LEU A 101 -34.58 -6.12 7.53
CA LEU A 101 -33.52 -6.52 6.60
C LEU A 101 -33.62 -5.75 5.27
N PHE A 102 -34.82 -5.58 4.72
CA PHE A 102 -35.03 -4.81 3.50
C PHE A 102 -34.62 -3.35 3.67
N CYS A 103 -35.10 -2.70 4.73
CA CYS A 103 -34.80 -1.30 5.03
C CYS A 103 -33.33 -1.07 5.38
N TYR A 104 -32.69 -2.03 6.06
CA TYR A 104 -31.26 -1.99 6.35
C TYR A 104 -30.43 -2.00 5.06
N ASN A 105 -30.75 -2.91 4.12
CA ASN A 105 -30.06 -2.98 2.83
C ASN A 105 -30.23 -1.69 2.00
N GLN A 106 -31.37 -1.00 2.14
CA GLN A 106 -31.60 0.30 1.49
C GLN A 106 -30.83 1.43 2.19
N PHE A 107 -30.74 1.40 3.52
CA PHE A 107 -30.00 2.39 4.33
C PHE A 107 -28.48 2.29 4.12
N ARG A 108 -27.96 1.07 4.01
CA ARG A 108 -26.52 0.75 3.88
C ARG A 108 -26.30 -0.33 2.81
N PRO A 109 -26.40 0.01 1.53
CA PRO A 109 -26.08 -0.94 0.46
C PRO A 109 -24.60 -1.36 0.47
N ILE A 110 -23.71 -0.47 0.94
CA ILE A 110 -22.29 -0.74 1.19
C ILE A 110 -21.99 -0.28 2.61
N THR A 111 -21.36 -1.14 3.41
CA THR A 111 -20.95 -0.77 4.77
C THR A 111 -19.69 0.11 4.73
N PRO A 112 -19.55 1.07 5.67
CA PRO A 112 -18.37 1.94 5.71
C PRO A 112 -17.04 1.17 5.77
N GLN A 113 -16.98 0.05 6.48
CA GLN A 113 -15.73 -0.74 6.58
C GLN A 113 -15.32 -1.33 5.22
N VAL A 114 -16.28 -1.84 4.44
CA VAL A 114 -16.00 -2.35 3.09
C VAL A 114 -15.53 -1.23 2.18
N PHE A 115 -16.21 -0.08 2.23
CA PHE A 115 -15.83 1.10 1.45
C PHE A 115 -14.38 1.52 1.73
N TRP A 116 -14.01 1.69 3.00
CA TRP A 116 -12.68 2.14 3.35
C TRP A 116 -11.58 1.10 3.11
N ALA A 117 -11.92 -0.20 3.17
CA ALA A 117 -11.03 -1.28 2.79
C ALA A 117 -10.75 -1.25 1.28
N LEU A 118 -11.78 -1.09 0.45
CA LEU A 118 -11.63 -0.91 -1.00
C LEU A 118 -10.82 0.34 -1.32
N GLN A 119 -11.11 1.47 -0.66
CA GLN A 119 -10.33 2.70 -0.82
C GLN A 119 -8.86 2.47 -0.50
N LEU A 120 -8.53 1.81 0.63
CA LEU A 120 -7.14 1.52 1.00
C LEU A 120 -6.44 0.68 -0.08
N VAL A 121 -7.05 -0.40 -0.54
CA VAL A 121 -6.48 -1.27 -1.59
C VAL A 121 -6.25 -0.47 -2.87
N THR A 122 -7.26 0.26 -3.34
CA THR A 122 -7.18 1.04 -4.58
C THR A 122 -6.11 2.14 -4.51
N VAL A 123 -5.93 2.79 -3.36
CA VAL A 123 -4.92 3.84 -3.15
C VAL A 123 -3.49 3.26 -3.08
N LEU A 124 -3.33 2.03 -2.56
CA LEU A 124 -2.02 1.38 -2.47
C LEU A 124 -1.51 0.84 -3.80
N VAL A 125 -2.42 0.45 -4.71
CA VAL A 125 -2.08 -0.21 -5.98
C VAL A 125 -1.09 0.60 -6.86
N PRO A 126 -1.31 1.90 -7.17
CA PRO A 126 -0.39 2.65 -8.04
C PRO A 126 1.03 2.74 -7.48
N GLY A 127 1.16 2.96 -6.16
CA GLY A 127 2.45 3.03 -5.48
C GLY A 127 3.15 1.68 -5.42
N ALA A 128 2.40 0.62 -5.09
CA ALA A 128 2.92 -0.74 -5.04
C ALA A 128 3.42 -1.21 -6.41
N ILE A 129 2.68 -0.93 -7.48
CA ILE A 129 3.10 -1.27 -8.86
C ILE A 129 4.42 -0.58 -9.21
N PHE A 130 4.54 0.73 -8.91
CA PHE A 130 5.76 1.47 -9.21
C PHE A 130 6.97 0.93 -8.43
N HIS A 131 6.82 0.71 -7.12
CA HIS A 131 7.90 0.18 -6.29
C HIS A 131 8.28 -1.26 -6.65
N LEU A 132 7.30 -2.10 -6.96
CA LEU A 132 7.54 -3.46 -7.44
C LEU A 132 8.27 -3.46 -8.78
N TYR A 133 7.85 -2.60 -9.72
CA TYR A 133 8.54 -2.44 -11.00
C TYR A 133 10.00 -2.02 -10.82
N ALA A 134 10.25 -1.05 -9.94
CA ALA A 134 11.61 -0.60 -9.63
C ALA A 134 12.45 -1.72 -8.98
N ALA A 135 11.85 -2.50 -8.07
CA ALA A 135 12.51 -3.64 -7.43
C ALA A 135 12.82 -4.77 -8.42
N CYS A 136 11.87 -5.18 -9.25
CA CYS A 136 12.05 -6.23 -10.26
C CYS A 136 13.12 -5.88 -11.29
N LYS A 137 13.25 -4.59 -11.62
CA LYS A 137 14.25 -4.11 -12.57
C LYS A 137 15.55 -3.66 -11.89
N SER A 138 15.69 -3.91 -10.58
CA SER A 138 16.83 -3.52 -9.75
C SER A 138 17.31 -2.08 -10.01
N ILE A 139 16.37 -1.14 -10.17
CA ILE A 139 16.67 0.25 -10.46
C ILE A 139 17.14 0.90 -9.16
N ALA A 140 18.40 1.34 -9.11
CA ALA A 140 18.91 2.11 -7.99
C ALA A 140 18.17 3.46 -7.92
N GLN A 141 17.92 3.97 -6.72
CA GLN A 141 17.12 5.19 -6.52
C GLN A 141 17.70 6.43 -7.22
N GLU A 142 19.01 6.42 -7.49
CA GLU A 142 19.75 7.41 -8.28
C GLU A 142 19.39 7.42 -9.78
N ASP A 143 19.06 6.27 -10.38
CA ASP A 143 18.67 6.16 -11.80
C ASP A 143 17.27 6.71 -12.08
N ILE A 144 16.38 6.71 -11.07
CA ILE A 144 14.99 7.19 -11.18
C ILE A 144 14.97 8.69 -11.45
N LEU A 145 15.88 9.44 -10.80
CA LEU A 145 15.99 10.90 -10.94
C LEU A 145 16.77 11.30 -12.21
N GLN A 146 17.68 10.43 -12.68
CA GLN A 146 18.55 10.72 -13.81
C GLN A 146 17.86 10.56 -15.18
N ARG A 147 16.80 9.73 -15.26
CA ARG A 147 16.03 9.53 -16.50
C ARG A 147 14.63 10.15 -16.40
N PRO A 148 14.28 11.09 -17.31
CA PRO A 148 12.99 11.79 -17.22
C PRO A 148 11.80 10.85 -17.38
N ALA A 149 11.94 9.74 -18.12
CA ALA A 149 10.87 8.76 -18.29
C ALA A 149 10.42 8.14 -16.95
N TYR A 150 11.35 7.67 -16.11
CA TYR A 150 11.00 7.05 -14.83
C TYR A 150 10.43 8.05 -13.82
N THR A 151 10.95 9.29 -13.81
CA THR A 151 10.38 10.38 -13.00
C THR A 151 8.94 10.70 -13.42
N VAL A 152 8.63 10.71 -14.72
CA VAL A 152 7.26 10.94 -15.21
C VAL A 152 6.31 9.81 -14.78
N PHE A 153 6.73 8.55 -14.88
CA PHE A 153 5.92 7.41 -14.39
C PHE A 153 5.66 7.49 -12.88
N TYR A 154 6.64 7.90 -12.10
CA TYR A 154 6.46 8.12 -10.66
C TYR A 154 5.50 9.27 -10.36
N ILE A 155 5.65 10.41 -11.02
CA ILE A 155 4.71 11.54 -10.87
C ILE A 155 3.29 11.10 -11.25
N LEU A 156 3.14 10.35 -12.34
CA LEU A 156 1.85 9.83 -12.78
C LEU A 156 1.23 8.88 -11.74
N SER A 157 2.00 7.99 -11.12
CA SER A 157 1.48 7.08 -10.09
C SER A 157 1.02 7.83 -8.84
N VAL A 158 1.74 8.88 -8.43
CA VAL A 158 1.36 9.75 -7.31
C VAL A 158 0.12 10.58 -7.65
N LEU A 159 0.02 11.14 -8.87
CA LEU A 159 -1.16 11.87 -9.32
C LEU A 159 -2.40 10.96 -9.37
N LEU A 160 -2.27 9.73 -9.86
CA LEU A 160 -3.35 8.74 -9.81
C LEU A 160 -3.78 8.47 -8.37
N ARG A 161 -2.85 8.35 -7.43
CA ARG A 161 -3.16 8.20 -5.99
C ARG A 161 -3.99 9.37 -5.46
N ILE A 162 -3.62 10.61 -5.80
CA ILE A 162 -4.35 11.82 -5.38
C ILE A 162 -5.77 11.81 -5.96
N ILE A 163 -5.92 11.51 -7.26
CA ILE A 163 -7.23 11.47 -7.92
C ILE A 163 -8.13 10.43 -7.25
N LEU A 164 -7.59 9.23 -6.96
CA LEU A 164 -8.33 8.16 -6.29
C LEU A 164 -8.75 8.55 -4.86
N GLU A 165 -7.88 9.19 -4.09
CA GLU A 165 -8.22 9.68 -2.74
C GLU A 165 -9.30 10.77 -2.78
N VAL A 166 -9.23 11.72 -3.73
CA VAL A 166 -10.24 12.79 -3.88
C VAL A 166 -11.59 12.21 -4.30
N VAL A 167 -11.60 11.28 -5.27
CA VAL A 167 -12.83 10.59 -5.69
C VAL A 167 -13.42 9.77 -4.56
N ALA A 168 -12.59 9.07 -3.78
CA ALA A 168 -13.06 8.33 -2.62
C ALA A 168 -13.61 9.26 -1.54
N PHE A 169 -12.95 10.38 -1.24
CA PHE A 169 -13.46 11.38 -0.31
C PHE A 169 -14.83 11.93 -0.74
N TRP A 170 -14.97 12.26 -2.03
CA TRP A 170 -16.24 12.69 -2.60
C TRP A 170 -17.32 11.61 -2.46
N LEU A 171 -17.01 10.37 -2.85
CA LEU A 171 -17.95 9.26 -2.78
C LEU A 171 -18.37 8.95 -1.33
N GLN A 172 -17.42 9.03 -0.39
CA GLN A 172 -17.67 8.89 1.05
C GLN A 172 -18.68 9.96 1.53
N SER A 173 -18.47 11.23 1.13
CA SER A 173 -19.36 12.34 1.48
C SER A 173 -20.78 12.16 0.98
N GLN A 174 -20.95 11.59 -0.21
CA GLN A 174 -22.26 11.34 -0.80
C GLN A 174 -22.94 10.09 -0.21
N LEU A 175 -22.20 9.01 0.06
CA LEU A 175 -22.79 7.76 0.58
C LEU A 175 -23.18 7.85 2.05
N PHE A 176 -22.30 8.40 2.89
CA PHE A 176 -22.46 8.30 4.34
C PHE A 176 -22.86 9.62 5.00
N GLY A 177 -22.73 10.75 4.28
CA GLY A 177 -22.92 12.08 4.83
C GLY A 177 -21.85 12.42 5.87
N PHE A 178 -22.08 13.51 6.62
CA PHE A 178 -21.20 13.94 7.72
C PHE A 178 -21.68 13.48 9.09
N GLN A 179 -22.96 13.15 9.22
CA GLN A 179 -23.60 12.78 10.47
C GLN A 179 -24.60 11.65 10.25
N VAL A 180 -24.57 10.66 11.13
CA VAL A 180 -25.52 9.55 11.14
C VAL A 180 -26.73 9.95 11.98
N ASN A 181 -27.89 10.09 11.34
CA ASN A 181 -29.13 10.39 12.03
C ASN A 181 -29.63 9.15 12.82
N PRO A 182 -30.20 9.32 14.03
CA PRO A 182 -30.72 8.21 14.83
C PRO A 182 -31.96 7.55 14.21
N LEU A 183 -32.63 8.24 13.28
CA LEU A 183 -33.87 7.78 12.65
C LEU A 183 -33.68 7.73 11.14
N TYR A 184 -33.93 6.56 10.55
CA TYR A 184 -34.00 6.36 9.10
C TYR A 184 -35.46 6.17 8.68
N ARG A 185 -35.86 6.84 7.59
CA ARG A 185 -37.20 6.66 6.99
C ARG A 185 -37.05 5.78 5.76
N CYS A 186 -37.67 4.61 5.81
CA CYS A 186 -37.64 3.62 4.76
C CYS A 186 -38.98 3.58 4.02
N ASP A 187 -38.94 3.49 2.69
CA ASP A 187 -40.12 3.18 1.87
C ASP A 187 -40.14 1.68 1.61
N ALA A 188 -40.98 0.96 2.36
CA ALA A 188 -41.12 -0.48 2.24
C ALA A 188 -42.31 -0.89 1.35
N GLY A 189 -42.86 0.04 0.56
CA GLY A 189 -44.06 -0.20 -0.25
C GLY A 189 -43.86 -1.26 -1.33
N ALA A 190 -42.61 -1.50 -1.74
CA ALA A 190 -42.22 -2.57 -2.65
C ALA A 190 -42.32 -3.97 -2.03
N LEU A 191 -42.24 -4.10 -0.70
CA LEU A 191 -42.31 -5.37 0.02
C LEU A 191 -43.75 -5.74 0.37
N ASP A 192 -44.51 -4.78 0.91
CA ASP A 192 -45.93 -4.94 1.24
C ASP A 192 -46.61 -3.57 1.07
N LYS A 193 -47.72 -3.54 0.32
CA LYS A 193 -48.52 -2.32 0.09
C LYS A 193 -49.06 -1.70 1.39
N LYS A 194 -49.02 -2.44 2.51
CA LYS A 194 -49.38 -1.95 3.84
C LYS A 194 -48.30 -1.05 4.47
N PHE A 195 -47.03 -1.15 4.07
CA PHE A 195 -45.91 -0.43 4.67
C PHE A 195 -45.34 0.62 3.72
N ASN A 196 -46.03 1.75 3.55
CA ASN A 196 -45.56 2.81 2.65
C ASN A 196 -44.36 3.59 3.21
N ILE A 197 -44.40 4.04 4.47
CA ILE A 197 -43.28 4.77 5.10
C ILE A 197 -43.11 4.30 6.53
N THR A 198 -41.98 3.67 6.79
CA THR A 198 -41.65 3.01 8.05
C THR A 198 -40.49 3.75 8.72
N ARG A 199 -40.54 3.92 10.04
CA ARG A 199 -39.44 4.53 10.80
C ARG A 199 -38.56 3.44 11.37
N CYS A 200 -37.25 3.58 11.17
CA CYS A 200 -36.26 2.64 11.66
C CYS A 200 -35.26 3.36 12.57
N MET A 201 -34.89 2.73 13.67
CA MET A 201 -33.91 3.22 14.62
C MET A 201 -32.51 2.74 14.25
N VAL A 202 -31.55 3.66 14.19
CA VAL A 202 -30.15 3.37 13.90
C VAL A 202 -29.37 3.26 15.22
N PRO A 203 -28.73 2.11 15.51
CA PRO A 203 -28.02 1.91 16.77
C PRO A 203 -26.74 2.77 16.85
N GLU A 204 -26.39 3.23 18.05
CA GLU A 204 -25.10 3.88 18.38
C GLU A 204 -24.68 4.98 17.39
N HIS A 205 -25.65 5.80 16.94
CA HIS A 205 -25.45 6.83 15.93
C HIS A 205 -24.34 7.85 16.26
N PHE A 206 -24.11 8.15 17.55
CA PHE A 206 -23.02 9.02 17.99
C PHE A 206 -21.63 8.38 17.78
N GLU A 207 -21.44 7.12 18.17
CA GLU A 207 -20.17 6.41 17.99
C GLU A 207 -19.81 6.29 16.51
N LYS A 208 -20.81 5.94 15.68
CA LYS A 208 -20.69 5.87 14.22
C LYS A 208 -20.31 7.21 13.62
N THR A 209 -20.92 8.31 14.09
CA THR A 209 -20.60 9.67 13.63
C THR A 209 -19.17 10.06 13.99
N ILE A 210 -18.71 9.82 15.23
CA ILE A 210 -17.33 10.12 15.65
C ILE A 210 -16.33 9.32 14.82
N PHE A 211 -16.59 8.02 14.62
CA PHE A 211 -15.73 7.16 13.81
C PHE A 211 -15.63 7.65 12.36
N LEU A 212 -16.76 8.04 11.78
CA LEU A 212 -16.85 8.54 10.41
C LEU A 212 -16.11 9.88 10.24
N ILE A 213 -16.24 10.80 11.19
CA ILE A 213 -15.48 12.07 11.21
C ILE A 213 -13.99 11.78 11.31
N ALA A 214 -13.55 10.89 12.20
CA ALA A 214 -12.14 10.51 12.31
C ALA A 214 -11.60 10.00 10.96
N MET A 215 -12.34 9.12 10.27
CA MET A 215 -11.96 8.64 8.95
C MET A 215 -11.89 9.74 7.88
N TYR A 216 -12.79 10.74 7.90
CA TYR A 216 -12.64 11.93 7.04
C TYR A 216 -11.40 12.75 7.36
N THR A 217 -11.08 12.95 8.64
CA THR A 217 -9.87 13.71 9.00
C THR A 217 -8.62 13.01 8.50
N PHE A 218 -8.56 11.67 8.60
CA PHE A 218 -7.44 10.91 8.05
C PHE A 218 -7.34 11.02 6.53
N THR A 219 -8.44 10.94 5.78
CA THR A 219 -8.40 11.07 4.31
C THR A 219 -7.97 12.48 3.87
N VAL A 220 -8.42 13.53 4.57
CA VAL A 220 -7.94 14.90 4.28
C VAL A 220 -6.44 15.02 4.56
N ILE A 221 -5.95 14.48 5.68
CA ILE A 221 -4.52 14.49 6.02
C ILE A 221 -3.72 13.72 4.96
N THR A 222 -4.17 12.55 4.51
CA THR A 222 -3.45 11.78 3.47
C THR A 222 -3.43 12.53 2.14
N ILE A 223 -4.52 13.20 1.74
CA ILE A 223 -4.55 14.05 0.54
C ILE A 223 -3.51 15.18 0.65
N MET A 224 -3.47 15.89 1.78
CA MET A 224 -2.52 16.98 2.00
C MET A 224 -1.07 16.50 1.97
N LEU A 225 -0.78 15.32 2.54
CA LEU A 225 0.54 14.71 2.47
C LEU A 225 0.93 14.29 1.05
N CYS A 226 -0.01 13.76 0.27
CA CYS A 226 0.24 13.45 -1.14
C CYS A 226 0.57 14.71 -1.95
N ILE A 227 -0.13 15.81 -1.68
CA ILE A 227 0.13 17.10 -2.31
C ILE A 227 1.52 17.63 -1.92
N ALA A 228 1.87 17.55 -0.63
CA ALA A 228 3.21 17.94 -0.15
C ALA A 228 4.32 17.12 -0.82
N GLU A 229 4.12 15.80 -0.97
CA GLU A 229 5.06 14.92 -1.68
C GLU A 229 5.26 15.37 -3.14
N VAL A 230 4.18 15.68 -3.86
CA VAL A 230 4.25 16.21 -5.25
C VAL A 230 5.00 17.54 -5.29
N PHE A 231 4.72 18.46 -4.36
CA PHE A 231 5.42 19.74 -4.30
C PHE A 231 6.92 19.55 -4.06
N GLU A 232 7.33 18.73 -3.10
CA GLU A 232 8.76 18.47 -2.85
C GLU A 232 9.47 17.92 -4.09
N ILE A 233 8.84 16.99 -4.82
CA ILE A 233 9.38 16.42 -6.05
C ILE A 233 9.51 17.51 -7.13
N LEU A 234 8.47 18.34 -7.30
CA LEU A 234 8.45 19.40 -8.30
C LEU A 234 9.53 20.45 -8.03
N TYR A 235 9.66 20.93 -6.78
CA TYR A 235 10.68 21.90 -6.39
C TYR A 235 12.11 21.38 -6.66
N ARG A 236 12.38 20.11 -6.33
CA ARG A 236 13.69 19.50 -6.61
C ARG A 236 13.96 19.40 -8.11
N ARG A 237 12.96 19.02 -8.92
CA ARG A 237 13.12 18.92 -10.37
C ARG A 237 13.37 20.29 -11.02
N LEU A 238 12.66 21.33 -10.58
CA LEU A 238 12.86 22.70 -11.04
C LEU A 238 14.25 23.23 -10.65
N GLY A 239 14.72 22.95 -9.43
CA GLY A 239 16.08 23.33 -9.00
C GLY A 239 17.18 22.70 -9.86
N PHE A 240 17.00 21.45 -10.30
CA PHE A 240 17.93 20.79 -11.21
C PHE A 240 17.91 21.41 -12.62
N LEU A 241 16.71 21.69 -13.18
CA LEU A 241 16.56 22.32 -14.49
C LEU A 241 17.11 23.76 -14.53
N ASN A 242 17.01 24.51 -13.43
CA ASN A 242 17.51 25.89 -13.36
C ASN A 242 19.03 25.98 -13.16
N THR A 243 19.69 24.86 -12.85
CA THR A 243 21.15 24.79 -12.65
C THR A 243 21.89 24.25 -13.89
N GLN A 244 21.16 23.81 -14.93
CA GLN A 244 21.69 23.30 -16.19
C GLN A 244 21.62 24.38 -17.29
#